data_AF-A0A965JXM3-F1
#
_entry.id   AF-A0A965JXM3-F1
#
_cell.length_a   1.000
_cell.length_b   1.000
_cell.length_c   1.000
_cell.angle_alpha   90.00
_cell.angle_beta   90.00
_cell.angle_gamma   90.00
#
_symmetry.space_group_name_H-M   'P 1'
#
loop_
_entity.id
_entity.type
_entity.pdbx_description
1 polymer ?
#
loop_
_entity_poly.entity_id
_entity_poly.type
_entity_poly.pdbx_seq_one_letter_code
_entity_poly.pdbx_strand_id
1 'polypeptide(L)'
;MSSQNRWHGVIIRGAMNADDFRDYMLSFLFLRYLSDNYETAAKKELGKDYPDDGKDSPQVPLALWYAANPSDTAEFDKQMRRKVHYVIKPEHLWSSIANMARTQNGELLSTLQAGFKYIETESFESTFQGLFSEINLGSDKLGKTYADRNAKLCTVIQKIAEGLAGFSADIDALGDAYEFLLGQFAAGAGKKAGEFYTPQQISDVLSAIVTLDSQEPKTG
;
A
#
# COMPACT_ATOMS: atom_id res chain seq x y z
N MET A 1 -13.36 -5.58 21.79
CA MET A 1 -14.30 -5.02 20.79
C MET A 1 -13.93 -5.63 19.45
N SER A 2 -14.84 -6.38 18.81
CA SER A 2 -14.51 -7.14 17.61
C SER A 2 -14.11 -6.23 16.45
N SER A 3 -13.13 -6.66 15.65
CA SER A 3 -12.67 -5.98 14.43
C SER A 3 -13.83 -5.64 13.48
N GLN A 4 -14.93 -6.40 13.56
CA GLN A 4 -16.20 -6.24 12.85
C GLN A 4 -16.88 -4.86 13.03
N ASN A 5 -16.80 -4.26 14.22
CA ASN A 5 -17.46 -2.96 14.49
C ASN A 5 -16.67 -1.74 13.98
N ARG A 6 -15.36 -1.88 13.69
CA ARG A 6 -14.55 -0.78 13.14
C ARG A 6 -14.82 -0.55 11.66
N TRP A 7 -15.04 -1.62 10.89
CA TRP A 7 -15.30 -1.53 9.45
C TRP A 7 -16.69 -0.97 9.10
N HIS A 8 -17.72 -1.34 9.86
CA HIS A 8 -19.08 -0.84 9.64
C HIS A 8 -19.17 0.70 9.81
N GLY A 9 -18.43 1.28 10.74
CA GLY A 9 -18.36 2.74 10.91
C GLY A 9 -17.71 3.47 9.74
N VAL A 10 -16.77 2.82 9.05
CA VAL A 10 -15.99 3.37 7.93
C VAL A 10 -16.80 3.34 6.62
N ILE A 11 -17.54 2.24 6.37
CA ILE A 11 -18.37 2.04 5.18
C ILE A 11 -19.59 2.99 5.15
N ILE A 12 -20.18 3.31 6.31
CA ILE A 12 -21.53 3.90 6.37
C ILE A 12 -21.56 5.45 6.25
N ARG A 13 -20.42 6.17 6.31
CA ARG A 13 -20.42 7.65 6.25
C ARG A 13 -20.31 8.25 4.83
N GLY A 14 -21.15 7.77 3.91
CA GLY A 14 -21.72 8.56 2.81
C GLY A 14 -20.79 9.03 1.68
N ALA A 15 -19.61 8.43 1.50
CA ALA A 15 -18.61 8.96 0.58
C ALA A 15 -18.50 8.19 -0.76
N MET A 16 -18.83 6.90 -0.79
CA MET A 16 -18.61 5.99 -1.91
C MET A 16 -19.47 4.72 -1.74
N ASN A 17 -19.76 3.97 -2.82
CA ASN A 17 -20.40 2.66 -2.70
C ASN A 17 -19.42 1.64 -2.06
N ALA A 18 -19.95 0.62 -1.38
CA ALA A 18 -19.18 -0.42 -0.72
C ALA A 18 -18.23 -1.17 -1.67
N ASP A 19 -18.65 -1.41 -2.91
CA ASP A 19 -17.81 -2.05 -3.93
C ASP A 19 -16.59 -1.21 -4.30
N ASP A 20 -16.78 0.08 -4.59
CA ASP A 20 -15.66 0.96 -4.92
C ASP A 20 -14.71 1.04 -3.70
N PHE A 21 -15.27 1.20 -2.49
CA PHE A 21 -14.47 1.27 -1.26
C PHE A 21 -13.65 0.01 -0.98
N ARG A 22 -14.19 -1.18 -1.31
CA ARG A 22 -13.44 -2.44 -1.28
C ARG A 22 -12.22 -2.37 -2.20
N ASP A 23 -12.41 -1.99 -3.45
CA ASP A 23 -11.34 -2.04 -4.46
C ASP A 23 -10.21 -1.07 -4.09
N TYR A 24 -10.56 0.10 -3.54
CA TYR A 24 -9.62 1.01 -2.88
C TYR A 24 -8.89 0.35 -1.72
N MET A 25 -9.63 -0.26 -0.79
CA MET A 25 -9.05 -0.86 0.40
C MET A 25 -8.05 -1.97 0.07
N LEU A 26 -8.38 -2.86 -0.87
CA LEU A 26 -7.48 -3.95 -1.30
C LEU A 26 -6.20 -3.39 -1.93
N SER A 27 -6.33 -2.40 -2.82
CA SER A 27 -5.19 -1.75 -3.47
C SER A 27 -4.25 -1.06 -2.47
N PHE A 28 -4.82 -0.34 -1.49
CA PHE A 28 -4.04 0.35 -0.47
C PHE A 28 -3.47 -0.60 0.59
N LEU A 29 -4.16 -1.68 0.93
CA LEU A 29 -3.61 -2.74 1.78
C LEU A 29 -2.38 -3.37 1.13
N PHE A 30 -2.46 -3.63 -0.18
CA PHE A 30 -1.35 -4.16 -0.95
C PHE A 30 -0.18 -3.15 -1.06
N LEU A 31 -0.47 -1.86 -1.31
CA LEU A 31 0.56 -0.81 -1.27
C LEU A 31 1.25 -0.75 0.10
N ARG A 32 0.46 -0.80 1.19
CA ARG A 32 0.99 -0.84 2.55
C ARG A 32 1.90 -2.04 2.76
N TYR A 33 1.47 -3.22 2.34
CA TYR A 33 2.27 -4.44 2.44
C TYR A 33 3.65 -4.29 1.79
N LEU A 34 3.67 -3.89 0.51
CA LEU A 34 4.93 -3.72 -0.22
C LEU A 34 5.81 -2.66 0.45
N SER A 35 5.21 -1.57 0.93
CA SER A 35 5.94 -0.49 1.59
C SER A 35 6.54 -0.93 2.91
N ASP A 36 5.75 -1.55 3.79
CA ASP A 36 6.18 -2.00 5.12
C ASP A 36 7.30 -3.06 4.99
N ASN A 37 7.18 -4.00 4.04
CA ASN A 37 8.22 -4.98 3.75
C ASN A 37 9.50 -4.33 3.20
N TYR A 38 9.36 -3.40 2.25
CA TYR A 38 10.49 -2.68 1.68
C TYR A 38 11.22 -1.83 2.72
N GLU A 39 10.51 -1.08 3.56
CA GLU A 39 11.09 -0.30 4.66
C GLU A 39 11.80 -1.20 5.68
N THR A 40 11.21 -2.35 6.00
CA THR A 40 11.84 -3.34 6.89
C THR A 40 13.17 -3.86 6.33
N ALA A 41 13.18 -4.22 5.05
CA ALA A 41 14.39 -4.68 4.37
C ALA A 41 15.42 -3.56 4.21
N ALA A 42 15.00 -2.34 3.86
CA ALA A 42 15.87 -1.17 3.77
C ALA A 42 16.50 -0.84 5.13
N LYS A 43 15.74 -0.94 6.22
CA LYS A 43 16.24 -0.78 7.58
C LYS A 43 17.26 -1.86 7.96
N LYS A 44 17.02 -3.11 7.57
CA LYS A 44 17.98 -4.20 7.77
C LYS A 44 19.26 -3.97 6.97
N GLU A 45 19.14 -3.45 5.75
CA GLU A 45 20.27 -3.20 4.85
C GLU A 45 21.15 -2.04 5.30
N LEU A 46 20.52 -0.90 5.59
CA LEU A 46 21.21 0.31 6.02
C LEU A 46 21.70 0.20 7.46
N GLY A 47 21.09 -0.65 8.28
CA GLY A 47 21.51 -0.91 9.65
C GLY A 47 21.57 0.38 10.48
N LYS A 48 22.79 0.81 10.84
CA LYS A 48 23.00 2.03 11.63
C LYS A 48 22.82 3.33 10.83
N ASP A 49 22.92 3.25 9.50
CA ASP A 49 22.77 4.39 8.61
C ASP A 49 21.29 4.67 8.31
N TYR A 50 20.38 3.77 8.69
CA TYR A 50 18.95 4.00 8.59
C TYR A 50 18.53 5.11 9.58
N PRO A 51 17.93 6.21 9.12
CA PRO A 51 17.52 7.29 10.01
C PRO A 51 16.49 6.82 11.04
N ASP A 52 16.66 7.25 12.29
CA ASP A 52 15.65 7.09 13.34
C ASP A 52 15.09 8.49 13.63
N ASP A 53 13.91 8.78 13.09
CA ASP A 53 13.31 10.11 13.20
C ASP A 53 12.20 10.19 14.25
N GLY A 54 12.01 9.12 15.04
CA GLY A 54 10.93 9.02 16.01
C GLY A 54 9.56 8.98 15.33
N LYS A 55 8.58 8.41 16.04
CA LYS A 55 7.24 8.10 15.47
C LYS A 55 6.43 9.33 14.97
N ASP A 56 6.91 10.56 15.15
CA ASP A 56 6.20 11.81 14.86
C ASP A 56 6.86 12.69 13.78
N SER A 57 7.90 12.21 13.09
CA SER A 57 8.52 12.94 11.98
C SER A 57 7.57 13.04 10.77
N PRO A 58 7.44 14.22 10.13
CA PRO A 58 6.63 14.40 8.93
C PRO A 58 7.28 13.82 7.66
N GLN A 59 8.54 13.38 7.73
CA GLN A 59 9.26 12.78 6.61
C GLN A 59 9.45 11.29 6.89
N VAL A 60 9.44 10.46 5.84
CA VAL A 60 9.72 9.04 5.99
C VAL A 60 11.23 8.84 6.17
N PRO A 61 11.71 8.02 7.12
CA PRO A 61 13.13 7.80 7.35
C PRO A 61 13.94 7.51 6.09
N LEU A 62 13.40 6.68 5.20
CA LEU A 62 14.10 6.34 3.96
C LEU A 62 14.23 7.56 3.03
N ALA A 63 13.27 8.48 3.03
CA ALA A 63 13.36 9.72 2.25
C ALA A 63 14.53 10.60 2.72
N LEU A 64 14.74 10.68 4.05
CA LEU A 64 15.89 11.39 4.63
C LEU A 64 17.21 10.78 4.17
N TRP A 65 17.31 9.44 4.17
CA TRP A 65 18.51 8.75 3.71
C TRP A 65 18.78 9.00 2.22
N TYR A 66 17.75 8.91 1.37
CA TYR A 66 17.89 9.19 -0.07
C TYR A 66 18.35 10.62 -0.33
N ALA A 67 17.79 11.59 0.40
CA ALA A 67 18.16 13.00 0.26
C ALA A 67 19.60 13.28 0.73
N ALA A 68 20.06 12.59 1.78
CA ALA A 68 21.41 12.72 2.30
C ALA A 68 22.48 12.01 1.46
N ASN A 69 22.11 10.95 0.72
CA ASN A 69 23.05 10.08 -0.01
C ASN A 69 22.72 9.94 -1.51
N PRO A 70 22.57 11.05 -2.27
CA PRO A 70 22.10 11.00 -3.65
C PRO A 70 22.99 10.16 -4.57
N SER A 71 24.31 10.13 -4.32
CA SER A 71 25.28 9.31 -5.07
C SER A 71 25.10 7.80 -4.87
N ASP A 72 24.53 7.38 -3.75
CA ASP A 72 24.47 5.97 -3.36
C ASP A 72 23.09 5.35 -3.63
N THR A 73 22.05 6.17 -3.80
CA THR A 73 20.66 5.71 -4.06
C THR A 73 20.55 4.71 -5.21
N ALA A 74 21.28 4.91 -6.31
CA ALA A 74 21.21 4.02 -7.47
C ALA A 74 21.82 2.64 -7.22
N GLU A 75 22.88 2.56 -6.41
CA GLU A 75 23.49 1.27 -6.05
C GLU A 75 22.67 0.58 -4.96
N PHE A 76 22.15 1.34 -4.01
CA PHE A 76 21.21 0.85 -3.00
C PHE A 76 19.96 0.26 -3.65
N ASP A 77 19.35 0.93 -4.64
CA ASP A 77 18.21 0.41 -5.40
C ASP A 77 18.54 -0.94 -6.05
N LYS A 78 19.73 -1.10 -6.66
CA LYS A 78 20.14 -2.38 -7.25
C LYS A 78 20.30 -3.47 -6.20
N GLN A 79 20.86 -3.14 -5.05
CA GLN A 79 20.99 -4.09 -3.94
C GLN A 79 19.61 -4.53 -3.44
N MET A 80 18.69 -3.58 -3.25
CA MET A 80 17.32 -3.86 -2.87
C MET A 80 16.60 -4.73 -3.90
N ARG A 81 16.75 -4.46 -5.21
CA ARG A 81 16.20 -5.34 -6.27
C ARG A 81 16.74 -6.77 -6.19
N ARG A 82 18.00 -6.97 -5.76
CA ARG A 82 18.55 -8.32 -5.62
C ARG A 82 18.04 -9.03 -4.37
N LYS A 83 17.74 -8.29 -3.30
CA LYS A 83 17.34 -8.87 -2.01
C LYS A 83 15.84 -9.07 -1.88
N VAL A 84 15.06 -8.07 -2.28
CA VAL A 84 13.59 -8.08 -2.14
C VAL A 84 12.87 -8.09 -3.47
N HIS A 85 13.58 -8.13 -4.60
CA HIS A 85 13.01 -8.24 -5.96
C HIS A 85 12.22 -7.03 -6.46
N TYR A 86 12.13 -5.96 -5.66
CA TYR A 86 11.52 -4.72 -6.07
C TYR A 86 12.09 -3.49 -5.34
N VAL A 87 11.78 -2.30 -5.83
CA VAL A 87 12.14 -1.01 -5.21
C VAL A 87 10.94 -0.11 -5.17
N ILE A 88 10.57 0.38 -3.99
CA ILE A 88 9.61 1.47 -3.85
C ILE A 88 10.36 2.74 -3.50
N LYS A 89 10.19 3.78 -4.32
CA LYS A 89 10.79 5.09 -4.05
C LYS A 89 10.17 5.72 -2.80
N PRO A 90 10.92 6.49 -2.00
CA PRO A 90 10.41 7.03 -0.74
C PRO A 90 9.09 7.80 -0.86
N GLU A 91 8.90 8.56 -1.92
CA GLU A 91 7.67 9.31 -2.22
C GLU A 91 6.45 8.44 -2.53
N HIS A 92 6.66 7.16 -2.86
CA HIS A 92 5.61 6.19 -3.19
C HIS A 92 5.31 5.20 -2.06
N LEU A 93 6.06 5.28 -0.95
CA LEU A 93 5.78 4.47 0.24
C LEU A 93 4.42 4.82 0.85
N TRP A 94 3.76 3.82 1.43
CA TRP A 94 2.51 4.00 2.16
C TRP A 94 2.63 5.04 3.27
N SER A 95 3.75 5.06 4.00
CA SER A 95 4.04 6.06 5.04
C SER A 95 4.01 7.50 4.48
N SER A 96 4.60 7.72 3.30
CA SER A 96 4.54 9.00 2.58
C SER A 96 3.11 9.35 2.15
N ILE A 97 2.41 8.42 1.50
CA ILE A 97 1.04 8.62 1.01
C ILE A 97 0.06 8.89 2.17
N ALA A 98 0.17 8.15 3.27
CA ALA A 98 -0.65 8.31 4.47
C ALA A 98 -0.38 9.67 5.14
N ASN A 99 0.88 10.12 5.18
CA ASN A 99 1.21 11.44 5.70
C ASN A 99 0.70 12.58 4.80
N MET A 100 0.80 12.45 3.48
CA MET A 100 0.19 13.38 2.52
C MET A 100 -1.33 13.45 2.73
N ALA A 101 -1.99 12.30 2.94
CA ALA A 101 -3.41 12.26 3.20
C ALA A 101 -3.76 12.98 4.51
N ARG A 102 -3.04 12.68 5.59
CA ARG A 102 -3.21 13.30 6.92
C ARG A 102 -3.07 14.82 6.87
N THR A 103 -2.12 15.32 6.08
CA THR A 103 -1.85 16.76 5.92
C THR A 103 -2.69 17.42 4.82
N GLN A 104 -3.61 16.68 4.18
CA GLN A 104 -4.44 17.16 3.07
C GLN A 104 -3.60 17.79 1.94
N ASN A 105 -2.48 17.16 1.63
CA ASN A 105 -1.54 17.64 0.61
C ASN A 105 -2.23 17.69 -0.76
N GLY A 106 -2.09 18.83 -1.45
CA GLY A 106 -2.71 19.10 -2.75
C GLY A 106 -2.21 18.23 -3.90
N GLU A 107 -1.07 17.55 -3.75
CA GLU A 107 -0.42 16.73 -4.78
C GLU A 107 -0.63 15.23 -4.57
N LEU A 108 -1.39 14.82 -3.53
CA LEU A 108 -1.58 13.40 -3.19
C LEU A 108 -2.06 12.57 -4.38
N LEU A 109 -3.04 13.07 -5.14
CA LEU A 109 -3.59 12.34 -6.28
C LEU A 109 -2.53 12.09 -7.36
N SER A 110 -1.73 13.10 -7.71
CA SER A 110 -0.66 12.95 -8.70
C SER A 110 0.45 12.04 -8.20
N THR A 111 0.87 12.18 -6.95
CA THR A 111 1.91 11.32 -6.35
C THR A 111 1.45 9.87 -6.29
N LEU A 112 0.19 9.63 -5.95
CA LEU A 112 -0.39 8.29 -5.92
C LEU A 112 -0.48 7.67 -7.31
N GLN A 113 -0.94 8.42 -8.32
CA GLN A 113 -0.98 7.96 -9.71
C GLN A 113 0.42 7.61 -10.23
N ALA A 114 1.42 8.45 -9.93
CA ALA A 114 2.81 8.18 -10.28
C ALA A 114 3.33 6.93 -9.58
N GLY A 115 3.02 6.77 -8.28
CA GLY A 115 3.43 5.61 -7.49
C GLY A 115 2.86 4.30 -8.02
N PHE A 116 1.56 4.23 -8.31
CA PHE A 116 0.98 3.01 -8.89
C PHE A 116 1.59 2.68 -10.25
N LYS A 117 1.74 3.68 -11.13
CA LYS A 117 2.40 3.47 -12.42
C LYS A 117 3.84 2.97 -12.25
N TYR A 118 4.61 3.58 -11.35
CA TYR A 118 5.98 3.18 -11.07
C TYR A 118 6.03 1.73 -10.52
N ILE A 119 5.12 1.37 -9.61
CA ILE A 119 5.06 0.01 -9.07
C ILE A 119 4.76 -1.01 -10.18
N GLU A 120 3.85 -0.70 -11.10
CA GLU A 120 3.51 -1.60 -12.21
C GLU A 120 4.63 -1.75 -13.25
N THR A 121 5.43 -0.70 -13.47
CA THR A 121 6.32 -0.62 -14.64
C THR A 121 7.81 -0.65 -14.33
N GLU A 122 8.21 -0.20 -13.15
CA GLU A 122 9.62 0.03 -12.81
C GLU A 122 10.04 -0.61 -11.48
N SER A 123 9.11 -0.87 -10.56
CA SER A 123 9.46 -1.38 -9.23
C SER A 123 10.03 -2.79 -9.26
N PHE A 124 9.45 -3.68 -10.07
CA PHE A 124 9.88 -5.08 -10.20
C PHE A 124 10.75 -5.29 -11.45
N GLU A 125 11.41 -6.45 -11.54
CA GLU A 125 12.11 -6.86 -12.78
C GLU A 125 11.13 -7.10 -13.94
N SER A 126 9.96 -7.67 -13.63
CA SER A 126 8.86 -7.85 -14.58
C SER A 126 7.81 -6.76 -14.42
N THR A 127 7.21 -6.35 -15.54
CA THR A 127 6.07 -5.41 -15.51
C THR A 127 4.79 -6.13 -15.11
N PHE A 128 4.05 -5.57 -14.16
CA PHE A 128 2.74 -6.05 -13.71
C PHE A 128 1.64 -5.06 -14.12
N GLN A 129 1.39 -4.93 -15.44
CA GLN A 129 0.40 -3.99 -15.95
C GLN A 129 -1.00 -4.30 -15.41
N GLY A 130 -1.67 -3.31 -14.85
CA GLY A 130 -3.02 -3.46 -14.31
C GLY A 130 -3.09 -3.97 -12.88
N LEU A 131 -1.97 -4.07 -12.16
CA LEU A 131 -1.95 -4.41 -10.73
C LEU A 131 -2.90 -3.53 -9.90
N PHE A 132 -3.06 -2.27 -10.30
CA PHE A 132 -3.97 -1.30 -9.70
C PHE A 132 -5.11 -0.87 -10.64
N SER A 133 -5.44 -1.64 -11.70
CA SER A 133 -6.48 -1.23 -12.66
C SER A 133 -7.89 -1.19 -12.07
N GLU A 134 -8.13 -1.90 -10.97
CA GLU A 134 -9.43 -1.92 -10.29
C GLU A 134 -9.78 -0.57 -9.65
N ILE A 135 -8.79 0.28 -9.34
CA ILE A 135 -9.03 1.58 -8.73
C ILE A 135 -9.03 2.71 -9.76
N ASN A 136 -10.20 3.32 -9.94
CA ASN A 136 -10.32 4.49 -10.82
C ASN A 136 -10.11 5.81 -10.06
N LEU A 137 -8.85 6.25 -9.97
CA LEU A 137 -8.47 7.54 -9.37
C LEU A 137 -8.98 8.77 -10.14
N GLY A 138 -9.43 8.59 -11.39
CA GLY A 138 -10.03 9.63 -12.21
C GLY A 138 -11.56 9.69 -12.14
N SER A 139 -12.19 8.85 -11.32
CA SER A 139 -13.65 8.69 -11.28
C SER A 139 -14.37 9.98 -10.86
N ASP A 140 -15.45 10.31 -11.55
CA ASP A 140 -16.35 11.41 -11.15
C ASP A 140 -17.03 11.17 -9.80
N LYS A 141 -17.02 9.93 -9.30
CA LYS A 141 -17.44 9.58 -7.93
C LYS A 141 -16.51 10.17 -6.86
N LEU A 142 -15.24 10.42 -7.19
CA LEU A 142 -14.29 11.08 -6.29
C LEU A 142 -14.44 12.60 -6.31
N GLY A 143 -15.00 13.17 -7.38
CA GLY A 143 -15.15 14.60 -7.59
C GLY A 143 -15.03 14.99 -9.05
N LYS A 144 -15.48 16.20 -9.40
CA LYS A 144 -15.43 16.70 -10.79
C LYS A 144 -14.12 17.40 -11.12
N THR A 145 -13.49 18.02 -10.12
CA THR A 145 -12.20 18.70 -10.28
C THR A 145 -11.08 17.88 -9.67
N TYR A 146 -9.84 18.16 -10.08
CA TYR A 146 -8.66 17.57 -9.46
C TYR A 146 -8.63 17.81 -7.94
N ALA A 147 -8.94 19.03 -7.50
CA ALA A 147 -8.95 19.40 -6.08
C ALA A 147 -9.99 18.58 -5.28
N ASP A 148 -11.20 18.41 -5.82
CA ASP A 148 -12.24 17.60 -5.18
C ASP A 148 -11.80 16.14 -5.03
N ARG A 149 -11.26 15.56 -6.12
CA ARG A 149 -10.77 14.18 -6.13
C ARG A 149 -9.62 13.99 -5.14
N ASN A 150 -8.68 14.92 -5.11
CA ASN A 150 -7.56 14.90 -4.18
C ASN A 150 -8.02 14.96 -2.71
N ALA A 151 -8.89 15.90 -2.36
CA ALA A 151 -9.43 16.03 -1.00
C ALA A 151 -10.22 14.77 -0.57
N LYS A 152 -10.99 14.20 -1.50
CA LYS A 152 -11.73 12.97 -1.27
C LYS A 152 -10.79 11.78 -1.03
N LEU A 153 -9.76 11.63 -1.85
CA LEU A 153 -8.75 10.59 -1.69
C LEU A 153 -7.99 10.74 -0.37
N CYS A 154 -7.63 11.96 0.02
CA CYS A 154 -7.03 12.20 1.34
C CYS A 154 -7.94 11.67 2.46
N THR A 155 -9.25 11.92 2.39
CA THR A 155 -10.21 11.40 3.37
C THR A 155 -10.33 9.87 3.35
N VAL A 156 -10.35 9.26 2.16
CA VAL A 156 -10.43 7.80 2.00
C VAL A 156 -9.19 7.13 2.58
N ILE A 157 -8.00 7.62 2.24
CA ILE A 157 -6.72 7.06 2.70
C ILE A 157 -6.57 7.23 4.21
N GLN A 158 -6.97 8.37 4.78
CA GLN A 158 -6.98 8.53 6.25
C GLN A 158 -7.84 7.46 6.94
N LYS A 159 -9.07 7.22 6.44
CA LYS A 159 -9.96 6.20 6.99
C LYS A 159 -9.38 4.78 6.85
N ILE A 160 -8.73 4.50 5.73
CA ILE A 160 -8.06 3.22 5.51
C ILE A 160 -6.89 3.09 6.49
N ALA A 161 -6.07 4.12 6.67
CA ALA A 161 -4.99 4.12 7.65
C ALA A 161 -5.50 3.87 9.08
N GLU A 162 -6.60 4.51 9.49
CA GLU A 162 -7.27 4.26 10.77
C GLU A 162 -7.77 2.80 10.90
N GLY A 163 -8.40 2.28 9.85
CA GLY A 163 -8.90 0.89 9.82
C GLY A 163 -7.77 -0.13 9.91
N LEU A 164 -6.65 0.16 9.24
CA LEU A 164 -5.48 -0.70 9.21
C LEU A 164 -4.56 -0.55 10.43
N ALA A 165 -4.70 0.51 11.24
CA ALA A 165 -3.91 0.71 12.46
C ALA A 165 -4.10 -0.42 13.50
N GLY A 166 -5.20 -1.19 13.38
CA GLY A 166 -5.49 -2.35 14.22
C GLY A 166 -4.92 -3.68 13.73
N PHE A 167 -4.24 -3.71 12.58
CA PHE A 167 -3.64 -4.91 11.99
C PHE A 167 -2.11 -4.81 12.06
N SER A 168 -1.46 -5.91 12.47
CA SER A 168 0.00 -5.99 12.36
C SER A 168 0.40 -6.02 10.90
N ALA A 169 1.57 -5.46 10.59
CA ALA A 169 2.16 -5.48 9.26
C ALA A 169 2.80 -6.83 8.90
N ASP A 170 2.45 -7.90 9.63
CA ASP A 170 3.00 -9.24 9.41
C ASP A 170 2.31 -9.89 8.20
N ILE A 171 3.05 -10.70 7.43
CA ILE A 171 2.58 -11.41 6.24
C ILE A 171 1.31 -12.20 6.54
N ASP A 172 1.31 -12.95 7.65
CA ASP A 172 0.19 -13.80 8.03
C ASP A 172 -1.04 -12.95 8.39
N ALA A 173 -0.84 -11.86 9.12
CA ALA A 173 -1.92 -10.94 9.50
C ALA A 173 -2.48 -10.15 8.30
N LEU A 174 -1.66 -9.95 7.25
CA LEU A 174 -2.08 -9.27 6.03
C LEU A 174 -2.79 -10.21 5.07
N GLY A 175 -2.34 -11.47 4.95
CA GLY A 175 -3.07 -12.55 4.27
C GLY A 175 -4.44 -12.74 4.92
N ASP A 176 -4.49 -12.85 6.25
CA ASP A 176 -5.72 -12.94 7.01
C ASP A 176 -6.61 -11.69 6.83
N ALA A 177 -6.01 -10.49 6.83
CA ALA A 177 -6.76 -9.25 6.57
C ALA A 177 -7.32 -9.23 5.14
N TYR A 178 -6.56 -9.70 4.16
CA TYR A 178 -6.96 -9.77 2.77
C TYR A 178 -8.12 -10.77 2.58
N GLU A 179 -7.99 -11.99 3.11
CA GLU A 179 -9.04 -13.02 3.09
C GLU A 179 -10.27 -12.59 3.88
N PHE A 180 -10.09 -11.98 5.05
CA PHE A 180 -11.18 -11.44 5.86
C PHE A 180 -11.95 -10.36 5.11
N LEU A 181 -11.25 -9.44 4.44
CA LEU A 181 -11.87 -8.38 3.65
C LEU A 181 -12.63 -8.97 2.47
N LEU A 182 -12.02 -9.88 1.71
CA LEU A 182 -12.72 -10.61 0.65
C LEU A 182 -13.98 -11.32 1.16
N GLY A 183 -13.91 -11.96 2.32
CA GLY A 183 -15.04 -12.64 2.97
C GLY A 183 -16.14 -11.70 3.47
N GLN A 184 -15.79 -10.55 4.06
CA GLN A 184 -16.75 -9.54 4.52
C GLN A 184 -17.51 -8.90 3.34
N PHE A 185 -16.82 -8.62 2.24
CA PHE A 185 -17.47 -8.10 1.04
C PHE A 185 -18.33 -9.17 0.34
N ALA A 186 -17.93 -10.45 0.42
CA ALA A 186 -18.77 -11.55 -0.03
C ALA A 186 -20.08 -11.68 0.75
N ALA A 187 -20.02 -11.52 2.08
CA ALA A 187 -21.20 -11.58 2.94
C ALA A 187 -22.12 -10.35 2.80
N GLY A 188 -21.57 -9.17 2.51
CA GLY A 188 -22.31 -7.91 2.40
C GLY A 188 -23.03 -7.67 1.05
N ALA A 189 -22.55 -8.28 -0.04
CA ALA A 189 -23.07 -8.04 -1.39
C ALA A 189 -24.12 -9.05 -1.88
N GLY A 190 -24.49 -10.05 -1.06
CA GLY A 190 -25.52 -11.05 -1.42
C GLY A 190 -25.14 -12.00 -2.57
N LYS A 191 -23.85 -12.07 -2.94
CA LYS A 191 -23.32 -12.94 -3.99
C LYS A 191 -22.63 -14.17 -3.41
N LYS A 192 -22.62 -15.28 -4.16
CA LYS A 192 -21.95 -16.53 -3.73
C LYS A 192 -20.44 -16.30 -3.65
N ALA A 193 -19.79 -16.87 -2.62
CA ALA A 193 -18.36 -16.73 -2.32
C ALA A 193 -17.39 -17.01 -3.49
N GLY A 194 -17.82 -17.73 -4.53
CA GLY A 194 -17.02 -18.04 -5.72
C GLY A 194 -16.97 -16.94 -6.80
N GLU A 195 -17.69 -15.83 -6.65
CA GLU A 195 -17.61 -14.67 -7.55
C GLU A 195 -16.63 -13.57 -7.06
N PHE A 196 -16.03 -13.73 -5.89
CA PHE A 196 -15.12 -12.73 -5.32
C PHE A 196 -13.71 -12.98 -5.78
N TYR A 197 -13.32 -12.18 -6.77
CA TYR A 197 -12.04 -12.20 -7.45
C TYR A 197 -10.97 -11.58 -6.56
N THR A 198 -9.95 -12.36 -6.20
CA THR A 198 -8.62 -11.79 -5.98
C THR A 198 -8.05 -11.51 -7.37
N PRO A 199 -7.64 -10.27 -7.70
CA PRO A 199 -6.90 -10.04 -8.93
C PRO A 199 -5.75 -11.03 -9.02
N GLN A 200 -5.75 -11.87 -10.05
CA GLN A 200 -4.73 -12.91 -10.23
C GLN A 200 -3.34 -12.30 -10.12
N GLN A 201 -3.18 -11.07 -10.61
CA GLN A 201 -1.96 -10.27 -10.56
C GLN A 201 -1.50 -9.94 -9.14
N ILE A 202 -2.40 -9.63 -8.21
CA ILE A 202 -2.04 -9.41 -6.80
C ILE A 202 -1.61 -10.73 -6.15
N SER A 203 -2.34 -11.83 -6.41
CA SER A 203 -1.94 -13.16 -5.95
C SER A 203 -0.59 -13.59 -6.50
N ASP A 204 -0.29 -13.31 -7.77
CA ASP A 204 0.97 -13.67 -8.41
C ASP A 204 2.13 -12.88 -7.80
N VAL A 205 1.96 -11.58 -7.53
CA VAL A 205 2.98 -10.76 -6.86
C VAL A 205 3.17 -11.21 -5.40
N LEU A 206 2.10 -11.43 -4.65
CA LEU A 206 2.19 -11.93 -3.27
C LEU A 206 2.85 -13.31 -3.22
N SER A 207 2.46 -14.22 -4.12
CA SER A 207 3.07 -15.55 -4.24
C SER A 207 4.53 -15.46 -4.64
N ALA A 208 4.90 -14.58 -5.56
CA ALA A 208 6.30 -14.33 -5.90
C ALA A 208 7.09 -13.83 -4.69
N ILE A 209 6.56 -12.87 -3.93
CA ILE A 209 7.23 -12.35 -2.73
C ILE A 209 7.35 -13.44 -1.66
N VAL A 210 6.26 -14.14 -1.33
CA VAL A 210 6.21 -15.17 -0.26
C VAL A 210 7.02 -16.42 -0.61
N THR A 211 6.98 -16.88 -1.87
CA THR A 211 7.76 -18.05 -2.33
C THR A 211 9.26 -17.78 -2.23
N LEU A 212 9.68 -16.53 -2.43
CA LEU A 212 11.08 -16.12 -2.37
C LEU A 212 11.54 -15.90 -0.92
N ASP A 213 10.67 -15.37 -0.05
CA ASP A 213 10.92 -15.27 1.40
C ASP A 213 11.03 -16.67 2.05
N SER A 214 10.23 -17.64 1.57
CA SER A 214 10.27 -19.04 2.00
C SER A 214 11.50 -19.82 1.50
N GLN A 215 12.21 -19.31 0.50
CA GLN A 215 13.44 -19.90 -0.04
C GLN A 215 14.73 -19.45 0.67
N GLU A 216 14.62 -18.65 1.74
CA GLU A 216 15.69 -18.47 2.74
C GLU A 216 15.46 -19.31 4.03
N PRO A 217 15.48 -20.66 4.01
CA PRO A 217 15.45 -21.46 5.24
C PRO A 217 16.83 -21.46 5.96
N LYS A 218 17.60 -20.37 5.90
CA LYS A 218 18.94 -20.27 6.50
C LYS A 218 19.09 -19.07 7.43
N THR A 219 18.16 -18.93 8.36
CA THR A 219 18.39 -18.29 9.67
C THR A 219 17.46 -18.87 10.75
N GLY A 220 17.41 -20.20 10.81
CA GLY A 220 16.86 -20.96 11.93
C GLY A 220 17.92 -21.90 12.48
#